data_AF-A0A939VDF7-F1
#
_entry.id   AF-A0A939VDF7-F1
#
_cell.length_a   1.000
_cell.length_b   1.000
_cell.length_c   1.000
_cell.angle_alpha   90.00
_cell.angle_beta   90.00
_cell.angle_gamma   90.00
#
_symmetry.space_group_name_H-M   'P 1'
#
loop_
_entity.id
_entity.type
_entity.pdbx_description
1 polymer ?
#
loop_
_entity_poly.entity_id
_entity_poly.type
_entity_poly.pdbx_seq_one_letter_code
_entity_poly.pdbx_strand_id
1 'polypeptide(L)' 'MTSKDYIQYATAVAMILSGIVLAFLSFYKNDGEISEGVLWYVAQALTYAGGIFGVSIYFNTKLSDLEKRINNQL' A
#
# COMPACT_ATOMS: atom_id res chain seq x y z
N MET A 1 -0.43 -18.97 -0.17
CA MET A 1 -0.07 -17.57 -0.48
C MET A 1 0.85 -17.58 -1.68
N THR A 2 0.36 -17.15 -2.84
CA THR A 2 1.06 -17.28 -4.12
C THR A 2 2.12 -16.20 -4.27
N SER A 3 3.25 -16.49 -4.92
CA SER A 3 4.38 -15.55 -5.08
C SER A 3 4.00 -14.19 -5.69
N LYS A 4 2.89 -14.13 -6.44
CA LYS A 4 2.32 -12.91 -7.02
C LYS A 4 1.75 -11.94 -5.99
N ASP A 5 1.22 -12.43 -4.88
CA ASP A 5 0.63 -11.59 -3.82
C ASP A 5 1.74 -10.90 -3.02
N TYR A 6 2.83 -11.63 -2.76
CA TYR A 6 4.02 -11.07 -2.12
C TYR A 6 4.66 -9.97 -2.96
N ILE A 7 4.78 -10.17 -4.29
CA ILE A 7 5.31 -9.15 -5.20
C ILE A 7 4.43 -7.91 -5.21
N GLN A 8 3.10 -8.06 -5.28
CA GLN A 8 2.18 -6.91 -5.22
C GLN A 8 2.28 -6.14 -3.91
N TYR A 9 2.41 -6.85 -2.79
CA TYR A 9 2.62 -6.25 -1.48
C TYR A 9 3.96 -5.51 -1.42
N ALA A 10 5.04 -6.13 -1.90
CA ALA A 10 6.37 -5.52 -1.95
C ALA A 10 6.41 -4.28 -2.86
N THR A 11 5.74 -4.31 -4.02
CA THR A 11 5.66 -3.15 -4.92
C THR A 11 4.81 -2.02 -4.36
N ALA A 12 3.74 -2.33 -3.63
CA ALA A 12 2.94 -1.32 -2.94
C ALA A 12 3.75 -0.60 -1.87
N VAL A 13 4.52 -1.35 -1.06
CA VAL A 13 5.44 -0.77 -0.06
C VAL A 13 6.52 0.08 -0.74
N ALA A 14 7.13 -0.41 -1.82
CA ALA A 14 8.16 0.32 -2.56
C ALA A 14 7.64 1.64 -3.15
N MET A 15 6.41 1.65 -3.69
CA MET A 15 5.74 2.85 -4.22
C MET A 15 5.41 3.88 -3.15
N ILE A 16 4.95 3.46 -1.96
CA ILE A 16 4.76 4.39 -0.84
C ILE A 16 6.11 5.01 -0.45
N LEU A 17 7.15 4.19 -0.28
CA LEU A 17 8.47 4.65 0.11
C LEU A 17 9.04 5.66 -0.90
N SER A 18 8.89 5.41 -2.21
CA SER A 18 9.32 6.36 -3.24
C SER A 18 8.53 7.68 -3.19
N GLY A 19 7.21 7.62 -2.93
CA GLY A 19 6.38 8.81 -2.75
C GLY A 19 6.79 9.65 -1.54
N ILE A 20 7.12 9.01 -0.41
CA ILE A 20 7.62 9.68 0.79
C ILE A 20 8.96 10.39 0.51
N VAL A 21 9.90 9.69 -0.13
CA VAL A 21 11.22 10.27 -0.46
C VAL A 21 11.09 11.45 -1.41
N LEU A 22 10.19 11.37 -2.41
CA LEU A 22 9.90 12.49 -3.31
C LEU A 22 9.24 13.68 -2.59
N ALA A 23 8.33 13.43 -1.64
CA ALA A 23 7.75 14.48 -0.82
C ALA A 23 8.82 15.20 0.02
N PHE A 24 9.73 14.45 0.65
CA PHE A 24 10.85 15.00 1.41
C PHE A 24 11.82 15.80 0.53
N LEU A 25 12.18 15.29 -0.65
CA LEU A 25 13.04 16.00 -1.61
C LEU A 25 12.37 17.27 -2.16
N SER A 26 11.06 17.23 -2.41
CA SER A 26 10.33 18.40 -2.88
C SER A 26 10.21 19.48 -1.81
N PHE A 27 10.09 19.09 -0.54
CA PHE A 27 10.09 20.02 0.60
C PHE A 27 11.43 20.75 0.74
N TYR A 28 12.54 20.06 0.44
CA TYR A 28 13.89 20.62 0.51
C TYR A 28 14.21 21.56 -0.67
N LYS A 29 13.68 21.29 -1.86
CA LYS A 29 14.10 21.97 -3.10
C LYS A 29 13.25 23.20 -3.48
N ASN A 30 12.07 23.37 -2.89
CA ASN A 30 11.09 24.35 -3.37
C ASN A 30 10.72 25.42 -2.33
N ASP A 31 11.67 25.83 -1.47
CA ASP A 31 11.52 26.93 -0.49
C ASP A 31 10.23 26.85 0.38
N GLY A 32 9.77 25.64 0.70
CA GLY A 32 8.61 25.40 1.55
C GLY A 32 7.26 25.26 0.84
N GLU A 33 7.19 25.38 -0.48
CA GLU A 33 5.97 25.07 -1.24
C GLU A 33 6.02 23.66 -1.85
N ILE A 34 5.10 22.81 -1.45
CA ILE A 34 4.94 21.50 -2.08
C ILE A 34 4.33 21.72 -3.47
N SER A 35 5.09 21.42 -4.53
CA SER A 35 4.58 21.49 -5.90
C SER A 35 3.36 20.59 -6.05
N GLU A 36 2.27 21.11 -6.63
CA GLU A 36 0.99 20.41 -6.79
C GLU A 36 1.16 19.01 -7.43
N GLY A 37 2.12 18.86 -8.36
CA GLY A 37 2.43 17.59 -9.00
C GLY A 37 2.98 16.51 -8.06
N VAL A 38 3.79 16.90 -7.06
CA VAL A 38 4.34 15.96 -6.08
C VAL A 38 3.27 15.53 -5.09
N LEU A 39 2.42 16.48 -4.65
CA LEU A 39 1.29 16.17 -3.78
C LEU A 39 0.31 15.19 -4.47
N TRP A 40 0.05 15.41 -5.76
CA TRP A 40 -0.78 14.52 -6.57
C TRP A 40 -0.17 13.12 -6.73
N TYR A 41 1.15 13.03 -6.97
CA TYR A 41 1.85 11.74 -7.04
C TYR A 41 1.78 10.95 -5.73
N VAL A 42 1.96 11.64 -4.59
CA VAL A 42 1.82 11.02 -3.26
C VAL A 42 0.40 10.53 -3.01
N ALA A 43 -0.61 11.31 -3.40
CA ALA A 43 -2.02 10.90 -3.28
C ALA A 43 -2.33 9.64 -4.12
N GLN A 44 -1.78 9.56 -5.33
CA GLN A 44 -1.90 8.39 -6.20
C GLN A 44 -1.18 7.16 -5.61
N ALA A 45 0.04 7.34 -5.11
CA ALA A 45 0.81 6.26 -4.46
C ALA A 45 0.08 5.71 -3.23
N LEU A 46 -0.49 6.60 -2.40
CA LEU A 46 -1.27 6.21 -1.22
C LEU A 46 -2.57 5.51 -1.59
N THR A 47 -3.27 5.97 -2.63
CA THR A 47 -4.51 5.34 -3.12
C THR A 47 -4.25 3.94 -3.67
N TYR A 48 -3.19 3.78 -4.47
CA TYR A 48 -2.78 2.49 -5.03
C TYR A 48 -2.43 1.49 -3.93
N ALA A 49 -1.60 1.91 -2.97
CA ALA A 49 -1.20 1.05 -1.87
C ALA A 49 -2.35 0.77 -0.90
N GLY A 50 -3.22 1.75 -0.63
CA GLY A 50 -4.44 1.56 0.15
C GLY A 50 -5.40 0.53 -0.47
N GLY A 51 -5.52 0.50 -1.80
CA GLY A 51 -6.28 -0.54 -2.50
C GLY A 51 -5.68 -1.94 -2.32
N ILE A 52 -4.36 -2.08 -2.49
CA ILE A 52 -3.66 -3.36 -2.33
C ILE A 52 -3.71 -3.85 -0.89
N PHE A 53 -3.42 -2.99 0.09
CA PHE A 53 -3.46 -3.35 1.50
C PHE A 53 -4.88 -3.57 2.01
N GLY A 54 -5.85 -2.76 1.59
CA GLY A 54 -7.25 -2.92 1.96
C GLY A 54 -7.82 -4.25 1.47
N VAL A 55 -7.55 -4.62 0.22
CA VAL A 55 -7.92 -5.93 -0.33
C VAL A 55 -7.15 -7.04 0.40
N SER A 56 -5.86 -6.88 0.68
CA SER A 56 -5.05 -7.86 1.41
C SER A 56 -5.59 -8.13 2.83
N ILE A 57 -5.94 -7.09 3.60
CA ILE A 57 -6.54 -7.22 4.94
C ILE A 57 -7.90 -7.90 4.86
N TYR A 58 -8.74 -7.51 3.90
CA TYR A 58 -10.06 -8.12 3.71
C TYR A 58 -9.95 -9.61 3.37
N PHE A 59 -9.04 -9.97 2.46
CA PHE A 59 -8.77 -11.36 2.10
C PHE A 59 -8.21 -12.16 3.28
N ASN A 60 -7.22 -11.64 4.02
CA ASN A 60 -6.66 -12.34 5.18
C ASN A 60 -7.69 -12.58 6.28
N THR A 61 -8.55 -11.59 6.54
CA THR A 61 -9.62 -11.72 7.53
C THR A 61 -10.61 -12.80 7.09
N LYS A 62 -11.00 -12.80 5.82
CA LYS A 62 -11.96 -13.77 5.27
C LYS A 62 -11.37 -15.18 5.16
N LEU A 63 -10.09 -15.32 4.81
CA LEU A 63 -9.38 -16.60 4.81
C LEU A 63 -9.25 -17.15 6.24
N SER A 64 -8.89 -16.31 7.22
CA SER A 64 -8.82 -16.69 8.63
C SER A 64 -10.17 -17.13 9.18
N ASP A 65 -11.26 -16.47 8.76
CA ASP A 65 -12.62 -16.84 9.17
C ASP A 65 -13.05 -18.18 8.54
N LEU A 66 -12.68 -18.43 7.28
CA LEU A 66 -12.90 -19.72 6.63
C LEU A 66 -12.06 -20.84 7.26
N GLU A 67 -10.79 -20.60 7.60
CA GLU A 67 -9.96 -21.56 8.33
C GLU A 67 -10.57 -21.91 9.69
N LYS A 68 -11.04 -20.92 10.45
CA LYS A 68 -11.72 -21.14 11.72
C LYS A 68 -12.98 -21.99 11.56
N ARG A 69 -13.77 -21.76 10.50
CA ARG A 69 -14.98 -22.56 10.22
C ARG A 69 -14.64 -24.00 9.83
N ILE A 70 -13.62 -24.21 9.02
CA ILE A 70 -13.16 -25.55 8.61
C ILE A 70 -12.61 -26.32 9.81
N ASN A 71 -11.78 -25.66 10.64
CA ASN A 71 -11.18 -26.29 11.81
C ASN A 71 -12.17 -26.53 12.96
N ASN A 72 -13.34 -25.89 12.94
CA ASN A 72 -14.43 -26.11 13.90
C ASN A 72 -15.48 -27.13 13.38
N GLN A 73 -15.27 -27.69 12.18
CA GLN A 73 -16.13 -28.72 11.58
C GLN A 73 -15.42 -30.09 11.48
N LEU A 74 -14.13 -30.15 11.83
CA LEU A 74 -13.33 -31.36 12.04
C LEU A 74 -13.20 -31.63 13.56
#